data_AF-A0A3L7VBX5-F1
#
_entry.id   AF-A0A3L7VBX5-F1
#
_cell.length_a   1.000
_cell.length_b   1.000
_cell.length_c   1.000
_cell.angle_alpha   90.00
_cell.angle_beta   90.00
_cell.angle_gamma   90.00
#
_symmetry.space_group_name_H-M   'P 1'
#
loop_
_entity.id
_entity.type
_entity.pdbx_description
1 polymer ?
#
loop_
_entity_poly.entity_id
_entity_poly.type
_entity_poly.pdbx_seq_one_letter_code
_entity_poly.pdbx_strand_id
1 'polypeptide(L)'
;MAKPFLIYVKQCPVCGDGLCRVRVCHDLQRGRLTGCILCDECETVWTDPTLKQKFLRGKVEGTPCCPDCGQSLWEPNSHWADIPEVCLLGWYDSVQIVRKENRDQIA
;
A
#
# COMPACT_ATOMS: atom_id res chain seq x y z
N MET A 1 -0.95 5.71 -16.06
CA MET A 1 -1.00 4.31 -16.54
C MET A 1 -1.34 3.41 -15.37
N ALA A 2 -2.25 2.45 -15.53
CA ALA A 2 -2.55 1.48 -14.48
C ALA A 2 -1.36 0.51 -14.34
N LYS A 3 -0.92 0.24 -13.11
CA LYS A 3 0.15 -0.74 -12.86
C LYS A 3 -0.35 -2.14 -13.24
N PRO A 4 0.39 -2.90 -14.08
CA PRO A 4 -0.05 -4.20 -14.60
C PRO A 4 -0.01 -5.32 -13.56
N PHE A 5 0.56 -5.04 -12.38
CA PHE A 5 0.66 -5.99 -11.29
C PHE A 5 -0.18 -5.54 -10.10
N LEU A 6 -0.82 -6.51 -9.45
CA LEU A 6 -1.38 -6.41 -8.12
C LEU A 6 -0.33 -6.91 -7.13
N ILE A 7 0.06 -6.06 -6.19
CA ILE A 7 1.04 -6.39 -5.15
C ILE A 7 0.37 -6.30 -3.78
N TYR A 8 0.37 -7.40 -3.04
CA TYR A 8 -0.29 -7.51 -1.74
C TYR A 8 0.40 -8.51 -0.82
N VAL A 9 0.19 -8.39 0.48
CA VAL A 9 0.77 -9.29 1.50
C VAL A 9 -0.15 -10.50 1.72
N LYS A 10 -1.40 -10.24 2.09
CA LYS A 10 -2.44 -11.23 2.38
C LYS A 10 -3.82 -10.56 2.49
N GLN A 11 -4.84 -11.36 2.72
CA GLN A 11 -6.17 -10.87 3.09
C GLN A 11 -6.13 -10.11 4.42
N CYS A 12 -6.94 -9.06 4.53
CA CYS A 12 -6.97 -8.17 5.66
C CYS A 12 -7.45 -8.89 6.93
N PRO A 13 -6.63 -8.92 8.01
CA PRO A 13 -7.02 -9.56 9.27
C PRO A 13 -8.03 -8.73 10.09
N VAL A 14 -8.47 -7.57 9.59
CA VAL A 14 -9.39 -6.67 10.30
C VAL A 14 -10.81 -6.80 9.77
N CYS A 15 -11.00 -6.66 8.45
CA CYS A 15 -12.31 -6.80 7.83
C CYS A 15 -12.57 -8.21 7.29
N GLY A 16 -11.52 -9.00 7.05
CA GLY A 16 -11.67 -10.35 6.49
C GLY A 16 -12.03 -10.39 5.01
N ASP A 17 -11.98 -9.26 4.30
CA ASP A 17 -12.39 -9.18 2.88
C ASP A 17 -11.28 -8.58 2.00
N GLY A 18 -10.91 -7.32 2.24
CA GLY A 18 -9.93 -6.60 1.43
C GLY A 18 -8.51 -7.18 1.43
N LEU A 19 -7.71 -6.75 0.46
CA LEU A 19 -6.30 -7.12 0.34
C LEU A 19 -5.41 -6.07 1.02
N CYS A 20 -4.48 -6.54 1.85
CA CYS A 20 -3.43 -5.71 2.43
C CYS A 20 -2.35 -5.44 1.37
N ARG A 21 -2.46 -4.30 0.68
CA ARG A 21 -1.64 -3.92 -0.47
C ARG A 21 -0.55 -2.94 -0.09
N VAL A 22 0.55 -2.93 -0.85
CA VAL A 22 1.67 -2.02 -0.60
C VAL A 22 1.37 -0.64 -1.18
N ARG A 23 1.29 0.37 -0.30
CA ARG A 23 1.15 1.78 -0.66
C ARG A 23 2.46 2.49 -0.36
N VAL A 24 2.96 3.28 -1.30
CA VAL A 24 4.17 4.08 -1.13
C VAL A 24 3.81 5.56 -1.09
N CYS A 25 4.52 6.30 -0.25
CA CYS A 25 4.47 7.75 -0.16
C CYS A 25 5.86 8.30 -0.48
N HIS A 26 5.92 9.26 -1.39
CA HIS A 26 7.15 9.97 -1.74
C HIS A 26 7.13 11.35 -1.11
N ASP A 27 7.90 11.54 -0.03
CA ASP A 27 8.09 12.85 0.56
C ASP A 27 9.13 13.62 -0.29
N LEU A 28 8.63 14.47 -1.18
CA LEU A 28 9.45 15.30 -2.07
C LEU A 28 10.29 16.32 -1.32
N GLN A 29 9.88 16.75 -0.11
CA GLN A 29 10.64 17.71 0.70
C GLN A 29 11.87 17.05 1.31
N ARG A 30 11.75 15.77 1.70
CA ARG A 30 12.83 15.00 2.33
C ARG A 30 13.56 14.05 1.37
N GLY A 31 13.09 13.91 0.13
CA GLY A 31 13.61 12.97 -0.85
C GLY A 31 13.50 11.51 -0.40
N ARG A 32 12.44 11.17 0.35
CA ARG A 32 12.31 9.86 1.02
C ARG A 32 11.09 9.09 0.51
N LEU A 33 11.32 7.82 0.17
CA LEU A 33 10.27 6.87 -0.15
C LEU A 33 9.90 6.06 1.11
N THR A 34 8.63 6.11 1.50
CA THR A 34 8.09 5.38 2.66
C THR A 34 7.06 4.37 2.18
N GLY A 35 7.29 3.10 2.48
CA GLY A 35 6.31 2.04 2.28
C GLY A 35 5.39 1.89 3.47
N CYS A 36 4.13 1.54 3.22
CA CYS A 36 3.18 1.06 4.21
C CYS A 36 2.26 0.03 3.58
N ILE A 37 1.56 -0.73 4.42
CA ILE A 37 0.52 -1.65 3.96
C ILE A 37 -0.82 -1.00 4.23
N LEU A 38 -1.67 -0.94 3.22
CA LEU A 38 -3.02 -0.37 3.27
C LEU A 38 -4.01 -1.43 2.82
N CYS A 39 -5.03 -1.71 3.64
CA CYS A 39 -6.19 -2.48 3.20
C CYS A 39 -6.98 -1.66 2.18
N ASP A 40 -7.32 -2.25 1.03
CA ASP A 40 -8.09 -1.56 -0.02
C ASP A 40 -9.60 -1.46 0.26
N GLU A 41 -10.10 -2.12 1.31
CA GLU A 41 -11.51 -2.03 1.73
C GLU A 41 -11.69 -1.19 3.00
N CYS A 42 -11.09 -1.62 4.12
CA CYS A 42 -11.31 -0.98 5.43
C CYS A 42 -10.23 0.05 5.79
N GLU A 43 -9.32 0.34 4.86
CA GLU A 43 -8.32 1.40 4.95
C GLU A 43 -7.38 1.33 6.19
N THR A 44 -7.28 0.16 6.82
CA THR A 44 -6.33 -0.03 7.91
C THR A 44 -4.90 0.03 7.39
N VAL A 45 -4.02 0.69 8.14
CA VAL A 45 -2.61 0.90 7.78
C VAL A 45 -1.70 0.09 8.69
N TRP A 46 -0.62 -0.45 8.14
CA TRP A 46 0.51 -1.02 8.87
C TRP A 46 1.83 -0.43 8.33
N THR A 47 2.83 -0.36 9.21
CA THR A 47 4.15 0.17 8.88
C THR A 47 5.05 -0.82 8.13
N ASP A 48 4.69 -2.09 8.14
CA ASP A 48 5.52 -3.18 7.62
C ASP A 48 4.66 -4.39 7.20
N PRO A 49 5.19 -5.29 6.36
CA PRO A 49 4.42 -6.42 5.79
C PRO A 49 4.13 -7.54 6.78
N THR A 50 4.64 -7.52 8.02
CA THR A 50 4.29 -8.56 9.01
C THR A 50 2.86 -8.42 9.53
N LEU A 51 2.27 -7.23 9.38
CA LEU A 51 0.95 -6.85 9.86
C LEU A 51 0.73 -7.04 11.37
N LYS A 52 1.82 -7.14 12.16
CA LYS A 52 1.73 -7.40 13.61
C LYS A 52 1.17 -6.21 14.38
N GLN A 53 1.57 -5.00 14.00
CA GLN A 53 1.15 -3.77 14.67
C GLN A 53 0.46 -2.84 13.69
N LYS A 54 -0.82 -2.54 13.96
CA LYS A 54 -1.56 -1.53 13.21
C LYS A 54 -0.94 -0.16 13.44
N PHE A 55 -0.85 0.63 12.39
CA PHE A 55 -0.54 2.04 12.50
C PHE A 55 -1.82 2.80 12.86
N LEU A 56 -1.80 3.50 14.00
CA LEU A 56 -2.97 4.17 14.57
C LEU A 56 -2.89 5.70 14.48
N ARG A 57 -1.79 6.26 13.95
CA ARG A 57 -1.60 7.70 13.94
C ARG A 57 -2.28 8.32 12.72
N GLY A 58 -2.96 9.44 12.93
CA GLY A 58 -3.32 10.33 11.83
C GLY A 58 -4.62 10.00 11.09
N LYS A 59 -5.68 9.54 11.76
CA LYS A 59 -7.03 9.87 11.27
C LYS A 59 -7.25 11.38 11.44
N VAL A 60 -6.66 12.21 10.60
CA VAL A 60 -7.25 13.52 10.32
C VAL A 60 -8.50 13.18 9.52
N GLU A 61 -9.67 13.31 10.15
CA GLU A 61 -10.98 13.10 9.52
C GLU A 61 -11.23 11.70 8.91
N GLY A 62 -10.60 10.65 9.46
CA GLY A 62 -10.84 9.27 9.01
C GLY A 62 -9.96 8.79 7.87
N THR A 63 -9.13 9.65 7.29
CA THR A 63 -8.26 9.34 6.14
C THR A 63 -6.97 8.62 6.56
N PRO A 64 -6.51 7.60 5.83
CA PRO A 64 -5.20 6.97 6.04
C PRO A 64 -4.03 7.92 5.79
N CYS A 65 -3.07 7.97 6.71
CA CYS A 65 -1.89 8.82 6.61
C CYS A 65 -0.58 8.02 6.55
N CYS A 66 0.40 8.58 5.86
CA CYS A 66 1.76 8.08 5.78
C CYS A 66 2.40 8.04 7.17
N PRO A 67 2.99 6.90 7.60
CA PRO A 67 3.63 6.80 8.90
C PRO A 67 4.81 7.74 9.15
N ASP A 68 5.46 8.22 8.10
CA ASP A 68 6.67 9.05 8.20
C ASP A 68 6.38 10.56 8.16
N CYS A 69 5.67 11.03 7.13
CA CYS A 69 5.40 12.46 6.92
C CYS A 69 4.01 12.91 7.41
N GLY A 70 3.10 11.98 7.72
CA GLY A 70 1.74 12.28 8.18
C GLY A 70 0.79 12.78 7.09
N GLN A 71 1.24 12.93 5.83
CA GLN A 71 0.37 13.30 4.71
C GLN A 71 -0.59 12.15 4.36
N SER A 72 -1.73 12.47 3.77
CA SER A 72 -2.71 11.46 3.35
C SER A 72 -2.13 10.53 2.28
N LEU A 73 -2.46 9.23 2.37
CA LEU A 73 -2.04 8.19 1.42
C LEU A 73 -2.85 8.18 0.12
N TRP A 74 -3.90 9.00 0.05
CA TRP A 74 -4.73 9.17 -1.14
C TRP A 74 -4.33 10.40 -1.97
N GLU A 75 -3.44 11.23 -1.44
CA GLU A 75 -2.90 12.40 -2.14
C GLU A 75 -1.91 12.00 -3.26
N PRO A 76 -1.62 12.91 -4.21
CA PRO A 76 -0.76 12.61 -5.38
C PRO A 76 0.68 12.18 -5.05
N ASN A 77 1.17 12.47 -3.84
CA ASN A 77 2.47 12.01 -3.37
C ASN A 77 2.52 10.49 -3.09
N SER A 78 1.37 9.82 -3.15
CA SER A 78 1.22 8.42 -2.76
C SER A 78 0.59 7.60 -3.88
N HIS A 79 1.08 6.38 -4.06
CA HIS A 79 0.58 5.45 -5.07
C HIS A 79 0.74 3.98 -4.65
N TRP A 80 0.10 3.07 -5.39
CA TRP A 80 0.27 1.64 -5.18
C TRP A 80 1.66 1.23 -5.66
N ALA A 81 2.43 0.49 -4.86
CA ALA A 81 3.80 0.15 -5.20
C ALA A 81 3.91 -0.63 -6.52
N ASP A 82 5.02 -0.45 -7.23
CA ASP A 82 5.48 -1.38 -8.26
C ASP A 82 6.61 -2.29 -7.74
N ILE A 83 7.08 -3.18 -8.61
CA ILE A 83 8.10 -4.17 -8.28
C ILE A 83 9.42 -3.48 -7.85
N PRO A 84 9.98 -2.50 -8.61
CA PRO A 84 11.16 -1.76 -8.16
C PRO A 84 11.02 -1.16 -6.76
N GLU A 85 9.88 -0.53 -6.46
CA GLU A 85 9.65 0.09 -5.15
C GLU A 85 9.60 -0.93 -4.02
N VAL A 86 8.95 -2.06 -4.24
CA VAL A 86 8.93 -3.17 -3.27
C VAL A 86 10.33 -3.73 -3.04
N CYS A 87 11.16 -3.83 -4.09
CA CYS A 87 12.56 -4.23 -3.95
C CYS A 87 13.36 -3.19 -3.15
N LEU A 88 13.17 -1.90 -3.41
CA LEU A 88 13.84 -0.82 -2.67
C LEU A 88 13.46 -0.81 -1.18
N LEU A 89 12.21 -1.19 -0.85
CA LEU A 89 11.74 -1.36 0.52
C LEU A 89 12.26 -2.63 1.20
N GLY A 90 12.86 -3.55 0.45
CA GLY A 90 13.26 -4.87 0.95
C GLY A 90 12.08 -5.79 1.26
N TRP A 91 10.93 -5.57 0.63
CA TRP A 91 9.67 -6.29 0.93
C TRP A 91 9.31 -7.36 -0.11
N TYR A 92 10.18 -7.59 -1.09
CA TYR A 92 9.92 -8.51 -2.20
C TYR A 92 9.49 -9.91 -1.73
N ASP A 93 10.20 -10.46 -0.74
CA ASP A 93 9.90 -11.80 -0.20
C ASP A 93 8.69 -11.83 0.75
N SER A 94 8.12 -10.67 1.08
CA SER A 94 6.96 -10.54 1.97
C SER A 94 5.65 -10.22 1.24
N VAL A 95 5.68 -10.18 -0.10
CA VAL A 95 4.52 -9.86 -0.91
C VAL A 95 4.26 -10.91 -1.98
N GLN A 96 3.01 -10.97 -2.40
CA GLN A 96 2.53 -11.69 -3.57
C GLN A 96 2.39 -10.70 -4.72
N ILE A 97 2.89 -11.09 -5.89
CA ILE A 97 2.85 -10.29 -7.13
C ILE A 97 2.05 -11.07 -8.15
N VAL A 98 0.88 -10.55 -8.52
CA VAL A 98 -0.03 -11.17 -9.48
C VAL A 98 -0.21 -10.25 -10.68
N ARG A 99 -0.05 -10.77 -11.89
CA ARG A 99 -0.35 -10.00 -13.10
C ARG A 99 -1.86 -9.79 -13.20
N LYS A 100 -2.29 -8.54 -13.37
CA LYS A 100 -3.68 -8.24 -13.67
C LYS A 100 -3.92 -8.70 -15.10
N GLU A 101 -4.61 -9.82 -15.27
CA GLU A 101 -5.13 -10.20 -16.58
C GLU A 101 -6.13 -9.13 -17.02
N ASN A 102 -6.04 -8.70 -18.28
CA ASN A 102 -6.99 -7.75 -18.84
C ASN A 102 -8.38 -8.38 -18.73
N ARG A 103 -9.30 -7.74 -17.98
CA ARG A 103 -10.72 -8.10 -17.96
C ARG A 103 -11.46 -7.65 -19.25
N ASP A 104 -10.71 -7.38 -20.32
CA ASP A 104 -11.20 -6.90 -21.62
C ASP A 104 -10.95 -7.93 -22.76
N GLN A 105 -11.21 -9.21 -22.50
CA GLN A 105 -11.28 -10.24 -23.55
C GLN A 105 -12.57 -11.07 -23.51
N ILE A 106 -13.68 -10.46 -23.09
CA ILE A 106 -15.01 -10.98 -23.40
C ILE A 106 -15.89 -9.79 -23.79
N ALA A 107 -15.86 -9.47 -25.08
CA ALA A 107 -16.93 -8.78 -25.80
C ALA A 107 -17.10 -9.51 -27.14
#